data_AF-A0A2W4WWQ9-F1
#
_entry.id   AF-A0A2W4WWQ9-F1
#
_cell.length_a   1.000
_cell.length_b   1.000
_cell.length_c   1.000
_cell.angle_alpha   90.00
_cell.angle_beta   90.00
_cell.angle_gamma   90.00
#
_symmetry.space_group_name_H-M   'P 1'
#
loop_
_entity.id
_entity.type
_entity.pdbx_description
1 polymer ?
#
loop_
_entity_poly.entity_id
_entity_poly.type
_entity_poly.pdbx_seq_one_letter_code
_entity_poly.pdbx_strand_id
1 'polypeptide(L)'
;MSSTLAVETLNSAEILTQITGQQVLKRHLTPRILFLSAMTTVLVGVAYADGRLAEREKVYLQKVLKQFVSPESGLGKMISLMLKGVQKHKIYARLDAIERLTDSLSVSEKLIILGFGHRLAIADGHAEAQERQYLDTVANAIGVPTQQVKALFSCLDGKQSEVNPTAVEELRWLLDPHSNSKFQLKDVQNP
;
A
#
# COMPACT_ATOMS: atom_id res chain seq x y z
N MET A 1 -37.31 6.49 18.78
CA MET A 1 -36.96 6.09 17.40
C MET A 1 -35.50 6.42 17.20
N SER A 2 -34.63 5.45 17.48
CA SER A 2 -33.18 5.62 17.35
C SER A 2 -32.78 5.06 16.00
N SER A 3 -32.60 5.93 15.01
CA SER A 3 -31.97 5.56 13.75
C SER A 3 -30.49 5.36 14.01
N THR A 4 -30.09 4.12 14.25
CA THR A 4 -28.71 3.69 14.14
C THR A 4 -28.27 3.95 12.70
N LEU A 5 -27.51 5.03 12.47
CA LEU A 5 -26.78 5.23 11.22
C LEU A 5 -25.83 4.05 11.07
N ALA A 6 -26.25 3.04 10.32
CA ALA A 6 -25.33 2.01 9.84
C ALA A 6 -24.22 2.75 9.09
N VAL A 7 -22.98 2.65 9.59
CA VAL A 7 -21.82 3.11 8.84
C VAL A 7 -21.82 2.29 7.56
N GLU A 8 -22.18 2.91 6.44
CA GLU A 8 -22.15 2.26 5.13
C GLU A 8 -20.69 1.86 4.84
N THR A 9 -20.40 0.58 5.00
CA THR A 9 -19.12 0.00 4.63
C THR A 9 -19.03 -0.04 3.11
N LEU A 10 -18.27 0.89 2.54
CA LEU A 10 -18.07 0.98 1.10
C LEU A 10 -17.32 -0.25 0.58
N ASN A 11 -17.71 -0.74 -0.59
CA ASN A 11 -16.94 -1.75 -1.31
C ASN A 11 -15.77 -1.11 -2.08
N SER A 12 -14.84 -1.94 -2.60
CA SER A 12 -13.64 -1.44 -3.28
C SER A 12 -13.95 -0.56 -4.51
N ALA A 13 -15.05 -0.80 -5.23
CA ALA A 13 -15.45 0.04 -6.36
C ALA A 13 -15.96 1.41 -5.92
N GLU A 14 -16.72 1.47 -4.82
CA GLU A 14 -17.18 2.72 -4.21
C GLU A 14 -16.03 3.54 -3.65
N ILE A 15 -15.08 2.89 -2.96
CA ILE A 15 -13.85 3.52 -2.47
C ILE A 15 -13.07 4.11 -3.65
N LEU A 16 -12.87 3.35 -4.74
CA LEU A 16 -12.16 3.86 -5.92
C LEU A 16 -12.93 4.94 -6.66
N THR A 17 -14.26 4.90 -6.65
CA THR A 17 -15.09 5.98 -7.20
C THR A 17 -14.90 7.26 -6.39
N GLN A 18 -14.91 7.16 -5.05
CA GLN A 18 -14.65 8.29 -4.17
C GLN A 18 -13.24 8.86 -4.36
N ILE A 19 -12.23 7.99 -4.48
CA ILE A 19 -10.84 8.37 -4.68
C ILE A 19 -10.64 9.05 -6.06
N THR A 20 -11.14 8.46 -7.13
CA THR A 20 -10.84 8.94 -8.49
C THR A 20 -11.78 10.06 -8.94
N GLY A 21 -12.95 10.19 -8.31
CA GLY A 21 -14.04 11.04 -8.79
C GLY A 21 -14.69 10.51 -10.08
N GLN A 22 -14.35 9.29 -10.50
CA GLN A 22 -14.85 8.64 -11.70
C GLN A 22 -15.65 7.41 -11.32
N GLN A 23 -16.72 7.11 -12.05
CA GLN A 23 -17.52 5.92 -11.78
C GLN A 23 -16.70 4.64 -12.04
N VAL A 24 -16.33 3.95 -10.97
CA VAL A 24 -15.63 2.67 -11.04
C VAL A 24 -16.64 1.54 -10.88
N LEU A 25 -16.64 0.60 -11.82
CA LEU A 25 -17.52 -0.57 -11.82
C LEU A 25 -16.72 -1.79 -11.38
N LYS A 26 -17.39 -2.82 -10.87
CA LYS A 26 -16.74 -4.08 -10.43
C LYS A 26 -15.84 -4.70 -11.49
N ARG A 27 -16.22 -4.64 -12.77
CA ARG A 27 -15.42 -5.14 -13.90
C ARG A 27 -14.09 -4.40 -14.12
N HIS A 28 -13.94 -3.20 -13.56
CA HIS A 28 -12.70 -2.43 -13.61
C HIS A 28 -11.75 -2.78 -12.45
N LEU A 29 -12.17 -3.60 -11.47
CA LEU A 29 -11.36 -4.01 -10.33
C LEU A 29 -10.40 -5.14 -10.69
N THR A 30 -9.38 -4.83 -11.47
CA THR A 30 -8.29 -5.77 -11.75
C THR A 30 -7.36 -5.89 -10.54
N PRO A 31 -6.64 -7.02 -10.36
CA PRO A 31 -5.66 -7.17 -9.28
C PRO A 31 -4.63 -6.03 -9.26
N ARG A 32 -4.14 -5.61 -10.43
CA ARG A 32 -3.20 -4.50 -10.58
C ARG A 32 -3.78 -3.18 -10.09
N ILE A 33 -5.05 -2.89 -10.39
CA ILE A 33 -5.70 -1.66 -9.93
C ILE A 33 -5.85 -1.69 -8.41
N LEU A 34 -6.30 -2.80 -7.83
CA LEU A 34 -6.44 -2.93 -6.37
C LEU A 34 -5.09 -2.78 -5.67
N PHE A 35 -4.05 -3.47 -6.15
CA PHE A 35 -2.69 -3.36 -5.64
C PHE A 35 -2.18 -1.91 -5.65
N LEU A 36 -2.26 -1.23 -6.81
CA LEU A 36 -1.82 0.16 -6.93
C LEU A 36 -2.63 1.12 -6.07
N SER A 37 -3.93 0.85 -5.89
CA SER A 37 -4.80 1.68 -5.06
C SER A 37 -4.47 1.52 -3.59
N ALA A 38 -4.29 0.29 -3.12
CA ALA A 38 -3.86 -0.01 -1.77
C ALA A 38 -2.47 0.59 -1.49
N MET A 39 -1.53 0.37 -2.39
CA MET A 39 -0.17 0.93 -2.30
C MET A 39 -0.22 2.46 -2.21
N THR A 40 -0.92 3.12 -3.14
CA THR A 40 -1.07 4.59 -3.12
C THR A 40 -1.69 5.06 -1.80
N THR A 41 -2.72 4.36 -1.31
CA THR A 41 -3.40 4.70 -0.06
C THR A 41 -2.47 4.60 1.15
N VAL A 42 -1.72 3.51 1.26
CA VAL A 42 -0.79 3.29 2.37
C VAL A 42 0.36 4.29 2.31
N LEU A 43 1.00 4.49 1.15
CA LEU A 43 2.13 5.41 1.02
C LEU A 43 1.73 6.87 1.30
N VAL A 44 0.54 7.30 0.87
CA VAL A 44 0.01 8.62 1.24
C VAL A 44 -0.19 8.68 2.75
N GLY A 45 -0.70 7.64 3.40
CA GLY A 45 -0.87 7.66 4.85
C GLY A 45 0.44 7.74 5.63
N VAL A 46 1.51 7.08 5.18
CA VAL A 46 2.85 7.25 5.76
C VAL A 46 3.26 8.71 5.67
N ALA A 47 3.20 9.28 4.46
CA ALA A 47 3.61 10.67 4.19
C ALA A 47 2.73 11.76 4.82
N TYR A 48 1.65 11.38 5.51
CA TYR A 48 0.76 12.28 6.23
C TYR A 48 0.56 11.84 7.70
N ALA A 49 1.29 10.84 8.17
CA ALA A 49 1.13 10.29 9.52
C ALA A 49 1.46 11.33 10.60
N ASP A 50 2.41 12.22 10.30
CA ASP A 50 2.83 13.35 11.13
C ASP A 50 2.05 14.66 10.84
N GLY A 51 1.15 14.62 9.86
CA GLY A 51 0.37 15.76 9.39
C GLY A 51 1.15 16.74 8.51
N ARG A 52 2.39 16.45 8.12
CA ARG A 52 3.23 17.30 7.27
C ARG A 52 3.87 16.50 6.15
N LEU A 53 3.50 16.79 4.90
CA LEU A 53 4.20 16.21 3.76
C LEU A 53 5.55 16.91 3.56
N ALA A 54 6.65 16.24 3.86
CA ALA A 54 7.97 16.71 3.49
C ALA A 54 8.21 16.53 1.98
N GLU A 55 8.94 17.45 1.36
CA GLU A 55 9.13 17.43 -0.09
C GLU A 55 9.95 16.20 -0.55
N ARG A 56 10.76 15.62 0.35
CA ARG A 56 11.47 14.35 0.11
C ARG A 56 10.53 13.15 0.01
N GLU A 57 9.53 13.07 0.89
CA GLU A 57 8.55 11.99 0.89
C GLU A 57 7.68 12.02 -0.36
N LYS A 58 7.28 13.22 -0.78
CA LYS A 58 6.56 13.43 -2.04
C LYS A 58 7.37 12.98 -3.25
N VAL A 59 8.67 13.32 -3.30
CA VAL A 59 9.58 12.87 -4.36
C VAL A 59 9.74 11.34 -4.32
N TYR A 60 9.87 10.74 -3.14
CA TYR A 60 9.97 9.29 -2.98
C TYR A 60 8.70 8.57 -3.45
N LEU A 61 7.53 9.04 -3.02
CA LEU A 61 6.21 8.54 -3.42
C LEU A 61 6.08 8.52 -4.95
N GLN A 62 6.41 9.64 -5.60
CA GLN A 62 6.41 9.71 -7.07
C GLN A 62 7.42 8.74 -7.70
N LYS A 63 8.61 8.61 -7.13
CA LYS A 63 9.66 7.69 -7.62
C LYS A 63 9.23 6.23 -7.53
N VAL A 64 8.55 5.83 -6.46
CA VAL A 64 8.02 4.47 -6.30
C VAL A 64 6.91 4.20 -7.31
N LEU A 65 5.92 5.08 -7.42
CA LEU A 65 4.79 4.88 -8.33
C LEU A 65 5.22 4.78 -9.80
N LYS A 66 6.24 5.55 -10.21
CA LYS A 66 6.83 5.49 -11.55
C LYS A 66 7.48 4.14 -11.90
N GLN A 67 7.85 3.32 -10.90
CA GLN A 67 8.40 1.98 -11.15
C GLN A 67 7.33 1.00 -11.63
N PHE A 68 6.04 1.27 -11.35
CA PHE A 68 4.94 0.36 -11.71
C PHE A 68 4.18 0.82 -12.96
N VAL A 69 4.18 2.12 -13.25
CA VAL A 69 3.33 2.72 -14.27
C VAL A 69 3.98 3.99 -14.85
N SER A 70 3.98 4.13 -16.18
CA SER A 70 4.38 5.39 -16.83
C SER A 70 3.36 6.50 -16.54
N PRO A 71 3.78 7.72 -16.15
CA PRO A 71 2.88 8.84 -15.86
C PRO A 71 1.90 9.20 -17.00
N GLU A 72 2.33 9.02 -18.24
CA GLU A 72 1.60 9.39 -19.46
C GLU A 72 0.51 8.38 -19.81
N SER A 73 0.63 7.14 -19.30
CA SER A 73 -0.34 6.06 -19.51
C SER A 73 -1.69 6.36 -18.83
N GLY A 74 -2.74 5.65 -19.26
CA GLY A 74 -4.06 5.73 -18.62
C GLY A 74 -4.02 5.41 -17.12
N LEU A 75 -3.24 4.40 -16.72
CA LEU A 75 -3.02 4.06 -15.31
C LEU A 75 -2.22 5.15 -14.57
N GLY A 76 -1.28 5.84 -15.22
CA GLY A 76 -0.50 6.92 -14.61
C GLY A 76 -1.37 8.13 -14.28
N LYS A 77 -2.28 8.47 -15.21
CA LYS A 77 -3.33 9.48 -14.97
C LYS A 77 -4.25 9.08 -13.83
N MET A 78 -4.65 7.81 -13.77
CA MET A 78 -5.48 7.29 -12.68
C MET A 78 -4.77 7.37 -11.32
N ILE A 79 -3.51 6.98 -11.21
CA ILE A 79 -2.71 7.14 -9.98
C ILE A 79 -2.64 8.61 -9.56
N SER A 80 -2.51 9.54 -10.51
CA SER A 80 -2.50 10.98 -10.21
C SER A 80 -3.83 11.46 -9.62
N LEU A 81 -4.96 10.92 -10.09
CA LEU A 81 -6.27 11.14 -9.46
C LEU A 81 -6.32 10.51 -8.07
N MET A 82 -5.78 9.29 -7.92
CA MET A 82 -5.76 8.58 -6.65
C MET A 82 -5.01 9.34 -5.56
N LEU A 83 -3.81 9.84 -5.86
CA LEU A 83 -3.03 10.65 -4.93
C LEU A 83 -3.85 11.83 -4.37
N LYS A 84 -4.52 12.56 -5.25
CA LYS A 84 -5.37 13.71 -4.87
C LYS A 84 -6.59 13.27 -4.05
N GLY A 85 -7.27 12.22 -4.48
CA GLY A 85 -8.50 11.75 -3.84
C GLY A 85 -8.26 11.09 -2.49
N VAL A 86 -7.25 10.23 -2.38
CA VAL A 86 -6.84 9.61 -1.12
C VAL A 86 -6.54 10.69 -0.08
N GLN A 87 -5.78 11.72 -0.46
CA GLN A 87 -5.48 12.85 0.42
C GLN A 87 -6.75 13.64 0.77
N LYS A 88 -7.51 14.08 -0.24
CA LYS A 88 -8.71 14.92 -0.09
C LYS A 88 -9.76 14.28 0.82
N HIS A 89 -9.98 12.98 0.65
CA HIS A 89 -10.98 12.22 1.38
C HIS A 89 -10.40 11.49 2.60
N LYS A 90 -9.11 11.68 2.90
CA LYS A 90 -8.36 11.03 3.99
C LYS A 90 -8.59 9.51 4.03
N ILE A 91 -8.61 8.86 2.87
CA ILE A 91 -8.87 7.42 2.77
C ILE A 91 -7.79 6.62 3.51
N TYR A 92 -6.56 7.15 3.57
CA TYR A 92 -5.47 6.56 4.33
C TYR A 92 -5.76 6.45 5.85
N ALA A 93 -6.66 7.26 6.40
CA ALA A 93 -7.04 7.19 7.81
C ALA A 93 -8.18 6.18 8.08
N ARG A 94 -8.74 5.57 7.02
CA ARG A 94 -9.85 4.63 7.07
C ARG A 94 -9.34 3.20 6.96
N LEU A 95 -9.12 2.55 8.11
CA LEU A 95 -8.63 1.16 8.13
C LEU A 95 -9.58 0.19 7.43
N ASP A 96 -10.89 0.41 7.53
CA ASP A 96 -11.92 -0.33 6.79
C ASP A 96 -11.72 -0.24 5.27
N ALA A 97 -11.34 0.94 4.77
CA ALA A 97 -11.08 1.14 3.35
C ALA A 97 -9.78 0.45 2.91
N ILE A 98 -8.72 0.53 3.72
CA ILE A 98 -7.44 -0.14 3.44
C ILE A 98 -7.63 -1.67 3.44
N GLU A 99 -8.35 -2.20 4.42
CA GLU A 99 -8.72 -3.62 4.48
C GLU A 99 -9.46 -4.03 3.20
N ARG A 100 -10.45 -3.23 2.78
CA ARG A 100 -11.24 -3.54 1.58
C ARG A 100 -10.46 -3.44 0.27
N LEU A 101 -9.46 -2.56 0.19
CA LEU A 101 -8.57 -2.46 -0.96
C LEU A 101 -7.55 -3.60 -1.02
N THR A 102 -7.25 -4.23 0.13
CA THR A 102 -6.22 -5.28 0.25
C THR A 102 -6.81 -6.68 0.42
N ASP A 103 -8.12 -6.82 0.54
CA ASP A 103 -8.84 -8.08 0.80
C ASP A 103 -8.46 -9.20 -0.20
N SER A 104 -8.37 -8.86 -1.49
CA SER A 104 -8.00 -9.83 -2.54
C SER A 104 -6.49 -10.03 -2.70
N LEU A 105 -5.66 -9.26 -1.99
CA LEU A 105 -4.21 -9.31 -2.10
C LEU A 105 -3.63 -10.45 -1.27
N SER A 106 -2.62 -11.11 -1.82
CA SER A 106 -1.79 -12.08 -1.10
C SER A 106 -1.01 -11.40 0.02
N VAL A 107 -0.55 -12.22 0.99
CA VAL A 107 0.35 -11.76 2.05
C VAL A 107 1.60 -11.10 1.47
N SER A 108 2.14 -11.65 0.38
CA SER A 108 3.31 -11.09 -0.31
C SER A 108 3.07 -9.71 -0.90
N GLU A 109 1.92 -9.50 -1.55
CA GLU A 109 1.54 -8.18 -2.06
C GLU A 109 1.36 -7.16 -0.93
N LYS A 110 0.75 -7.57 0.18
CA LYS A 110 0.62 -6.74 1.39
C LYS A 110 1.99 -6.41 1.99
N LEU A 111 2.91 -7.37 2.05
CA LEU A 111 4.29 -7.15 2.51
C LEU A 111 5.06 -6.20 1.58
N ILE A 112 4.88 -6.29 0.26
CA ILE A 112 5.49 -5.35 -0.70
C ILE A 112 4.99 -3.92 -0.41
N ILE A 113 3.69 -3.73 -0.20
CA ILE A 113 3.11 -2.43 0.14
C ILE A 113 3.72 -1.87 1.43
N LEU A 114 3.77 -2.69 2.49
CA LEU A 114 4.37 -2.29 3.78
C LEU A 114 5.87 -1.99 3.65
N GLY A 115 6.60 -2.75 2.84
CA GLY A 115 8.03 -2.53 2.60
C GLY A 115 8.31 -1.20 1.91
N PHE A 116 7.51 -0.82 0.91
CA PHE A 116 7.61 0.52 0.32
C PHE A 116 7.19 1.61 1.30
N GLY A 117 6.18 1.38 2.14
CA GLY A 117 5.79 2.30 3.21
C GLY A 117 6.90 2.54 4.22
N HIS A 118 7.56 1.48 4.68
CA HIS A 118 8.70 1.59 5.61
C HIS A 118 9.88 2.33 4.98
N ARG A 119 10.21 2.02 3.71
CA ARG A 119 11.29 2.73 3.00
C ARG A 119 10.98 4.20 2.77
N LEU A 120 9.70 4.56 2.65
CA LEU A 120 9.26 5.95 2.58
C LEU A 120 9.44 6.64 3.94
N ALA A 121 9.04 5.99 5.03
CA ALA A 121 9.19 6.53 6.39
C ALA A 121 10.66 6.82 6.75
N ILE A 122 11.61 5.99 6.30
CA ILE A 122 13.04 6.22 6.55
C ILE A 122 13.72 7.07 5.46
N ALA A 123 12.98 7.64 4.50
CA ALA A 123 13.58 8.26 3.31
C ALA A 123 14.40 9.52 3.62
N ASP A 124 14.15 10.17 4.75
CA ASP A 124 14.89 11.32 5.26
C ASP A 124 15.99 10.96 6.28
N GLY A 125 16.12 9.67 6.61
CA GLY A 125 17.18 9.09 7.44
C GLY A 125 16.67 8.28 8.62
N HIS A 126 15.44 8.53 9.10
CA HIS A 126 14.88 7.84 10.27
C HIS A 126 13.36 7.88 10.21
N ALA A 127 12.69 6.75 10.46
CA ALA A 127 11.22 6.75 10.57
C ALA A 127 10.79 7.47 11.86
N GLU A 128 9.87 8.41 11.72
CA GLU A 128 9.21 9.03 12.85
C GLU A 128 8.30 8.02 13.56
N ALA A 129 8.08 8.24 14.87
CA ALA A 129 7.26 7.34 15.69
C ALA A 129 5.82 7.19 15.13
N GLN A 130 5.28 8.26 14.54
CA GLN A 130 3.93 8.30 13.99
C GLN A 130 3.81 7.48 12.69
N GLU A 131 4.80 7.54 11.81
CA GLU A 131 4.84 6.74 10.57
C GLU A 131 4.94 5.25 10.88
N ARG A 132 5.78 4.90 11.86
CA ARG A 132 5.93 3.52 12.31
C ARG A 132 4.65 2.99 12.94
N GLN A 133 4.03 3.78 13.82
CA GLN A 133 2.74 3.44 14.42
C GLN A 133 1.65 3.29 13.35
N TYR A 134 1.64 4.15 12.32
CA TYR A 134 0.73 4.03 11.20
C TYR A 134 0.91 2.71 10.45
N LEU A 135 2.15 2.35 10.09
CA LEU A 135 2.46 1.09 9.40
C LEU A 135 2.09 -0.14 10.23
N ASP A 136 2.37 -0.14 11.52
CA ASP A 136 2.00 -1.24 12.42
C ASP A 136 0.47 -1.38 12.50
N THR A 137 -0.26 -0.26 12.57
CA THR A 137 -1.72 -0.24 12.59
C THR A 137 -2.31 -0.77 11.29
N VAL A 138 -1.75 -0.35 10.15
CA VAL A 138 -2.14 -0.85 8.82
C VAL A 138 -1.86 -2.33 8.69
N ALA A 139 -0.67 -2.80 9.08
CA ALA A 139 -0.27 -4.19 8.95
C ALA A 139 -1.21 -5.13 9.73
N ASN A 140 -1.60 -4.72 10.94
CA ASN A 140 -2.59 -5.44 11.74
C ASN A 140 -3.97 -5.46 11.06
N ALA A 141 -4.45 -4.33 10.53
CA ALA A 141 -5.75 -4.23 9.88
C ALA A 141 -5.84 -5.12 8.62
N ILE A 142 -4.77 -5.21 7.82
CA ILE A 142 -4.75 -6.01 6.59
C ILE A 142 -4.37 -7.48 6.82
N GLY A 143 -4.19 -7.89 8.08
CA GLY A 143 -3.95 -9.28 8.48
C GLY A 143 -2.56 -9.82 8.11
N VAL A 144 -1.52 -8.99 8.08
CA VAL A 144 -0.14 -9.48 7.88
C VAL A 144 0.42 -9.92 9.24
N PRO A 145 1.00 -11.14 9.35
CA PRO A 145 1.55 -11.61 10.60
C PRO A 145 2.65 -10.69 11.16
N THR A 146 2.55 -10.32 12.44
CA THR A 146 3.50 -9.38 13.09
C THR A 146 4.96 -9.84 12.99
N GLN A 147 5.21 -11.14 13.03
CA GLN A 147 6.56 -11.70 12.88
C GLN A 147 7.15 -11.43 11.49
N GLN A 148 6.32 -11.45 10.45
CA GLN A 148 6.72 -11.15 9.07
C GLN A 148 6.95 -9.65 8.86
N VAL A 149 6.13 -8.80 9.48
CA VAL A 149 6.34 -7.34 9.50
C VAL A 149 7.67 -6.98 10.17
N LYS A 150 7.92 -7.55 11.35
CA LYS A 150 9.19 -7.34 12.08
C LYS A 150 10.39 -7.81 11.27
N ALA A 151 10.32 -9.00 10.68
CA ALA A 151 11.39 -9.52 9.82
C ALA A 151 11.64 -8.58 8.62
N LEU A 152 10.58 -8.13 7.96
CA LEU A 152 10.68 -7.22 6.81
C LEU A 152 11.37 -5.91 7.18
N PHE A 153 10.90 -5.23 8.23
CA PHE A 153 11.46 -3.94 8.62
C PHE A 153 12.90 -4.08 9.13
N SER A 154 13.21 -5.10 9.92
CA SER A 154 14.58 -5.38 10.34
C SER A 154 15.51 -5.67 9.17
N CYS A 155 15.07 -6.41 8.14
CA CYS A 155 15.87 -6.62 6.94
C CYS A 155 16.12 -5.31 6.17
N LEU A 156 15.10 -4.46 6.03
CA LEU A 156 15.23 -3.16 5.36
C LEU A 156 16.14 -2.19 6.12
N ASP A 157 16.18 -2.29 7.45
CA ASP A 157 17.06 -1.49 8.32
C ASP A 157 18.50 -2.06 8.42
N GLY A 158 18.79 -3.19 7.78
CA GLY A 158 20.09 -3.87 7.89
C GLY A 158 20.31 -4.58 9.24
N LYS A 159 19.25 -4.82 10.01
CA LYS A 159 19.23 -5.43 11.36
C LYS A 159 18.68 -6.85 11.35
N GLN A 160 18.87 -7.59 10.26
CA GLN A 160 18.35 -8.96 10.10
C GLN A 160 18.87 -9.96 11.17
N SER A 161 20.01 -9.68 11.80
CA SER A 161 20.55 -10.50 12.89
C SER A 161 19.77 -10.38 14.20
N GLU A 162 18.89 -9.38 14.33
CA GLU A 162 18.07 -9.14 15.53
C GLU A 162 16.72 -9.88 15.49
N VAL A 163 16.40 -10.56 14.39
CA VAL A 163 15.12 -11.26 14.18
C VAL A 163 15.31 -12.77 14.01
N ASN A 164 14.24 -13.52 14.26
CA ASN A 164 14.24 -14.98 14.15
C ASN A 164 14.63 -15.40 12.71
N PRO A 165 15.70 -16.19 12.52
CA PRO A 165 16.13 -16.66 11.20
C PRO A 165 15.04 -17.38 10.40
N THR A 166 14.14 -18.10 11.07
CA THR A 166 12.99 -18.78 10.44
C THR A 166 12.04 -17.77 9.81
N ALA A 167 11.80 -16.64 10.47
CA ALA A 167 10.95 -15.58 9.92
C ALA A 167 11.58 -14.93 8.68
N VAL A 168 12.91 -14.77 8.68
CA VAL A 168 13.67 -14.23 7.55
C VAL A 168 13.61 -15.18 6.36
N GLU A 169 13.72 -16.49 6.59
CA GLU A 169 13.61 -17.49 5.53
C GLU A 169 12.18 -17.53 4.96
N GLU A 170 11.15 -17.55 5.82
CA GLU A 170 9.74 -17.45 5.38
C GLU A 170 9.48 -16.18 4.57
N LEU A 171 10.00 -15.03 5.03
CA LEU A 171 9.91 -13.77 4.31
C LEU A 171 10.54 -13.87 2.92
N ARG A 172 11.71 -14.53 2.81
CA ARG A 172 12.40 -14.76 1.54
C ARG A 172 11.55 -15.58 0.59
N TRP A 173 10.92 -16.66 1.08
CA TRP A 173 9.98 -17.47 0.28
C TRP A 173 8.76 -16.67 -0.18
N LEU A 174 8.19 -15.84 0.70
CA LEU A 174 7.02 -15.02 0.38
C LEU A 174 7.33 -13.96 -0.69
N LEU A 175 8.54 -13.40 -0.69
CA LEU A 175 8.97 -12.35 -1.61
C LEU A 175 9.72 -12.86 -2.84
N ASP A 176 9.99 -14.16 -2.94
CA ASP A 176 10.64 -14.75 -4.09
C ASP A 176 9.69 -14.74 -5.32
N PRO A 177 10.03 -14.03 -6.40
CA PRO A 177 9.21 -13.95 -7.60
C PRO A 177 9.03 -15.29 -8.32
N HIS A 178 9.94 -16.26 -8.12
CA HIS A 178 9.85 -17.59 -8.74
C HIS A 178 8.93 -18.55 -7.98
N SER A 179 8.88 -18.39 -6.66
CA SER A 179 8.02 -19.16 -5.78
C SER A 179 6.57 -18.65 -5.77
N ASN A 180 6.35 -17.39 -6.19
CA ASN A 180 5.07 -16.72 -6.14
C ASN A 180 4.49 -16.43 -7.55
N SER A 181 3.88 -17.46 -8.14
CA SER A 181 3.38 -17.48 -9.53
C SER A 181 2.36 -16.39 -9.91
N LYS A 182 1.89 -15.56 -8.98
CA LYS A 182 0.95 -14.45 -9.24
C LYS A 182 1.61 -13.15 -9.69
N PHE A 183 2.92 -12.97 -9.51
CA PHE A 183 3.61 -11.71 -9.81
C PHE A 183 4.21 -11.62 -11.23
N GLN A 184 3.80 -12.50 -12.16
CA GLN A 184 4.17 -12.31 -13.56
C GLN A 184 3.35 -11.15 -14.13
N LEU A 185 3.95 -9.95 -14.11
CA LEU A 185 3.62 -8.86 -15.03
C LEU A 185 3.93 -9.32 -16.45
N LYS A 186 3.09 -10.21 -17.00
CA LYS A 186 3.01 -10.44 -18.43
C LYS A 186 2.45 -9.16 -19.03
N ASP A 187 3.35 -8.35 -19.58
CA ASP A 187 3.21 -7.67 -20.87
C ASP A 187 4.32 -6.63 -21.01
N VAL A 188 5.51 -7.08 -21.36
CA VAL A 188 6.41 -6.35 -22.26
C VAL A 188 7.03 -7.36 -23.22
N GLN A 189 6.21 -7.93 -24.08
CA GLN A 189 6.65 -8.35 -25.40
C GLN A 189 5.56 -7.97 -26.39
N ASN A 190 5.86 -6.97 -27.20
CA ASN A 190 5.39 -6.88 -28.58
C ASN A 190 6.07 -5.69 -29.27
N PRO A 191 6.30 -5.75 -30.58
CA PRO A 191 6.78 -6.86 -31.41
C PRO A 191 8.27 -6.67 -31.81
#